data_AF-A0A0L7SVX2-F1
#
_entry.id   AF-A0A0L7SVX2-F1
#
_cell.length_a   1.000
_cell.length_b   1.000
_cell.length_c   1.000
_cell.angle_alpha   90.00
_cell.angle_beta   90.00
_cell.angle_gamma   90.00
#
_symmetry.space_group_name_H-M   'P 1'
#
loop_
_entity.id
_entity.type
_entity.pdbx_description
1 polymer ?
#
loop_
_entity_poly.entity_id
_entity_poly.type
_entity_poly.pdbx_seq_one_letter_code
_entity_poly.pdbx_strand_id
1 'polypeptide(L)'
;MDPLGLSFIDIIGDAAQTTGKKYQGAEIYKITSKVKIGDATFKNGDYFYLDNLHKDHYETFSALDKSKGVFNLDGSYNERKSGKAAKRKGPGC
;
A
#
# COMPACT_ATOMS: atom_id res chain seq x y z
N MET A 1 -7.45 12.16 5.57
CA MET A 1 -8.08 12.36 4.26
C MET A 1 -7.19 13.30 3.48
N ASP A 2 -6.88 12.98 2.24
CA ASP A 2 -6.23 13.94 1.33
C ASP A 2 -7.16 15.16 1.15
N PRO A 3 -6.65 16.41 1.23
CA PRO A 3 -7.48 17.61 1.19
C PRO A 3 -8.21 17.81 -0.16
N LEU A 4 -7.82 17.09 -1.21
CA LEU A 4 -8.44 17.11 -2.54
C LEU A 4 -9.43 15.95 -2.74
N GLY A 5 -9.60 15.08 -1.75
CA GLY A 5 -10.49 13.91 -1.84
C GLY A 5 -9.99 12.81 -2.78
N LEU A 6 -8.69 12.80 -3.08
CA LEU A 6 -8.07 11.79 -3.94
C LEU A 6 -8.03 10.43 -3.26
N SER A 7 -8.25 9.36 -4.03
CA SER A 7 -8.11 7.99 -3.55
C SER A 7 -6.64 7.60 -3.39
N PHE A 8 -6.39 6.46 -2.75
CA PHE A 8 -5.04 5.89 -2.65
C PHE A 8 -4.39 5.70 -4.03
N ILE A 9 -5.16 5.24 -5.01
CA ILE A 9 -4.66 4.97 -6.36
C ILE A 9 -4.42 6.27 -7.12
N ASP A 10 -5.27 7.28 -6.97
CA ASP A 10 -5.04 8.59 -7.61
C ASP A 10 -3.72 9.23 -7.14
N ILE A 11 -3.34 8.99 -5.89
CA ILE A 11 -2.08 9.54 -5.34
C ILE A 11 -0.87 8.68 -5.73
N ILE A 12 -0.99 7.35 -5.70
CA ILE A 12 0.15 6.44 -5.83
C ILE A 12 0.38 5.90 -7.25
N GLY A 13 -0.64 5.95 -8.10
CA GLY A 13 -0.71 5.23 -9.38
C GLY A 13 0.45 5.55 -10.31
N ASP A 14 0.75 6.83 -10.51
CA ASP A 14 1.84 7.29 -11.38
C ASP A 14 3.24 6.90 -10.86
N ALA A 15 3.33 6.61 -9.56
CA ALA A 15 4.55 6.17 -8.89
C ALA A 15 4.66 4.65 -8.76
N ALA A 16 3.74 3.87 -9.34
CA ALA A 16 3.65 2.43 -9.15
C ALA A 16 3.55 1.66 -10.47
N GLN A 17 4.07 0.43 -10.47
CA GLN A 17 3.98 -0.49 -11.61
C GLN A 17 3.60 -1.89 -11.14
N THR A 18 2.85 -2.63 -11.95
CA THR A 18 2.60 -4.07 -11.71
C THR A 18 3.92 -4.83 -11.70
N THR A 19 4.00 -5.85 -10.85
CA THR A 19 5.15 -6.77 -10.79
C THR A 19 4.91 -8.05 -11.57
N GLY A 20 3.67 -8.32 -12.00
CA GLY A 20 3.21 -9.60 -12.55
C GLY A 20 3.08 -10.70 -11.49
N LYS A 21 3.40 -10.42 -10.22
CA LYS A 21 3.27 -11.35 -9.10
C LYS A 21 1.95 -11.12 -8.40
N LYS A 22 1.40 -12.21 -7.86
CA LYS A 22 0.17 -12.18 -7.07
C LYS A 22 0.39 -12.73 -5.67
N TYR A 23 -0.28 -12.14 -4.70
CA TYR A 23 -0.39 -12.68 -3.35
C TYR A 23 -1.85 -12.80 -2.97
N GLN A 24 -2.26 -14.01 -2.56
CA GLN A 24 -3.66 -14.33 -2.27
C GLN A 24 -4.63 -13.95 -3.41
N GLY A 25 -4.16 -13.99 -4.66
CA GLY A 25 -4.92 -13.61 -5.85
C GLY A 25 -4.93 -12.11 -6.18
N ALA A 26 -4.43 -11.25 -5.30
CA ALA A 26 -4.26 -9.82 -5.57
C ALA A 26 -2.93 -9.53 -6.29
N GLU A 27 -2.95 -8.62 -7.26
CA GLU A 27 -1.75 -8.13 -7.94
C GLU A 27 -0.88 -7.30 -6.99
N ILE A 28 0.43 -7.53 -7.02
CA ILE A 28 1.41 -6.73 -6.27
C ILE A 28 1.91 -5.60 -7.17
N TYR A 29 1.81 -4.38 -6.65
CA TYR A 29 2.33 -3.18 -7.29
C TYR A 29 3.58 -2.71 -6.55
N LYS A 30 4.62 -2.40 -7.31
CA LYS A 30 5.89 -1.88 -6.80
C LYS A 30 5.97 -0.39 -7.05
N ILE A 31 6.38 0.34 -6.03
CA ILE A 31 6.66 1.77 -6.08
C ILE A 31 8.00 1.99 -6.78
N THR A 32 8.04 2.87 -7.78
CA THR A 32 9.21 3.19 -8.61
C THR A 32 9.76 4.59 -8.34
N SER A 33 8.96 5.48 -7.75
CA SER A 33 9.36 6.84 -7.39
C SER A 33 8.84 7.25 -5.99
N LYS A 34 9.42 8.29 -5.40
CA LYS A 34 9.04 8.72 -4.04
C LYS A 34 7.67 9.40 -4.07
N VAL A 35 6.76 8.97 -3.20
CA VAL A 35 5.41 9.52 -3.07
C VAL A 35 4.99 9.56 -1.59
N LYS A 36 4.15 10.52 -1.21
CA LYS A 36 3.68 10.70 0.17
C LYS A 36 2.15 10.61 0.20
N ILE A 37 1.62 9.85 1.16
CA ILE A 37 0.18 9.71 1.41
C ILE A 37 -0.04 9.93 2.90
N GLY A 38 -0.77 11.00 3.26
CA GLY A 38 -0.82 11.45 4.65
C GLY A 38 0.59 11.65 5.21
N ASP A 39 0.92 11.03 6.34
CA ASP A 39 2.26 11.08 6.93
C ASP A 39 3.22 9.97 6.44
N ALA A 40 2.73 9.02 5.66
CA ALA A 40 3.54 7.92 5.15
C ALA A 40 4.30 8.32 3.89
N THR A 41 5.61 8.10 3.90
CA THR A 41 6.48 8.28 2.73
C THR A 41 6.80 6.93 2.11
N PHE A 42 6.43 6.72 0.85
CA PHE A 42 6.81 5.58 0.02
C PHE A 42 8.01 5.90 -0.85
N LYS A 43 8.90 4.92 -0.99
CA LYS A 43 10.14 5.02 -1.78
C LYS A 43 10.23 3.87 -2.76
N ASN A 44 11.14 4.00 -3.72
CA ASN A 44 11.42 2.95 -4.69
C ASN A 44 11.65 1.59 -4.00
N GLY A 45 10.97 0.56 -4.48
CA GLY A 45 11.02 -0.80 -3.96
C GLY A 45 9.99 -1.11 -2.88
N ASP A 46 9.36 -0.12 -2.26
CA ASP A 46 8.16 -0.37 -1.46
C ASP A 46 7.05 -0.93 -2.36
N TYR A 47 6.08 -1.61 -1.78
CA TYR A 47 5.03 -2.26 -2.55
C TYR A 47 3.72 -2.34 -1.78
N PHE A 48 2.65 -2.59 -2.52
CA PHE A 48 1.31 -2.75 -1.94
C PHE A 48 0.48 -3.74 -2.76
N TYR A 49 -0.59 -4.24 -2.14
CA TYR A 49 -1.64 -4.99 -2.83
C TYR A 49 -3.00 -4.72 -2.17
N LEU A 50 -4.06 -4.85 -2.96
CA LEU A 50 -5.44 -4.76 -2.46
C LEU A 50 -5.77 -6.02 -1.65
N ASP A 51 -6.39 -5.87 -0.48
CA ASP A 51 -6.93 -7.02 0.25
C ASP A 51 -7.96 -7.77 -0.62
N ASN A 52 -7.66 -9.01 -0.99
CA ASN A 52 -8.52 -9.72 -1.93
C ASN A 52 -9.83 -10.21 -1.29
N LEU A 53 -9.86 -10.34 0.04
CA LEU A 53 -11.02 -10.85 0.77
C LEU A 53 -12.13 -9.80 0.85
N HIS A 54 -11.84 -8.60 1.36
CA HIS A 54 -12.83 -7.54 1.56
C HIS A 54 -12.76 -6.45 0.50
N LYS A 55 -11.61 -6.29 -0.17
CA LYS A 55 -11.38 -5.29 -1.24
C LYS A 55 -11.65 -3.84 -0.82
N ASP A 56 -11.50 -3.56 0.47
CA ASP A 56 -11.77 -2.25 1.10
C ASP A 56 -10.49 -1.53 1.57
N HIS A 57 -9.31 -2.15 1.44
CA HIS A 57 -8.04 -1.57 1.87
C HIS A 57 -6.83 -2.14 1.12
N TYR A 58 -5.75 -1.38 1.16
CA TYR A 58 -4.42 -1.76 0.69
C TYR A 58 -3.53 -2.15 1.87
N GLU A 59 -2.88 -3.29 1.74
CA GLU A 59 -1.77 -3.69 2.59
C GLU A 59 -0.48 -3.17 1.98
N THR A 60 0.32 -2.44 2.76
CA THR A 60 1.52 -1.77 2.24
C THR A 60 2.79 -2.19 2.99
N PHE A 61 3.90 -2.30 2.26
CA PHE A 61 5.16 -2.83 2.76
C PHE A 61 6.35 -2.07 2.22
N SER A 62 7.44 -2.11 2.98
CA SER A 62 8.74 -1.65 2.53
C SER A 62 9.40 -2.67 1.60
N ALA A 63 10.44 -2.26 0.87
CA ALA A 63 11.30 -3.16 0.11
C ALA A 63 11.94 -4.32 0.92
N LEU A 64 11.92 -4.24 2.26
CA LEU A 64 12.40 -5.28 3.18
C LEU A 64 11.26 -6.03 3.87
N ASP A 65 10.08 -6.03 3.25
CA ASP A 65 8.85 -6.72 3.68
C ASP A 65 8.28 -6.27 5.04
N LYS A 66 8.81 -5.19 5.62
CA LYS A 66 8.23 -4.61 6.84
C LYS A 66 6.93 -3.87 6.50
N SER A 67 5.88 -4.11 7.27
CA SER A 67 4.61 -3.38 7.12
C SER A 67 4.83 -1.87 7.22
N LYS A 68 4.17 -1.14 6.32
CA LYS A 68 4.07 0.33 6.34
C LYS A 68 2.67 0.81 6.70
N GLY A 69 1.85 -0.13 7.17
CA GLY A 69 0.46 0.08 7.56
C GLY A 69 -0.53 -0.28 6.47
N VAL A 70 -1.79 -0.07 6.83
CA VAL A 70 -2.97 -0.36 6.03
C VAL A 70 -3.65 0.96 5.68
N PHE A 71 -4.00 1.12 4.41
CA PHE A 71 -4.65 2.32 3.89
C PHE A 71 -6.01 1.94 3.33
N ASN A 72 -7.04 2.72 3.64
CA ASN A 72 -8.36 2.55 3.02
C ASN A 72 -8.30 2.98 1.53
N LEU A 73 -9.34 2.67 0.77
CA LEU A 73 -9.38 3.02 -0.66
C LEU A 73 -9.25 4.53 -0.91
N ASP A 74 -9.75 5.35 0.00
CA ASP A 74 -9.66 6.82 -0.02
C ASP A 74 -8.27 7.37 0.40
N GLY A 75 -7.27 6.50 0.59
CA GLY A 75 -5.92 6.89 0.99
C GLY A 75 -5.77 7.25 2.48
N SER A 76 -6.83 7.19 3.29
CA SER A 76 -6.72 7.39 4.73
C SER A 76 -6.01 6.22 5.43
N TYR A 77 -5.15 6.54 6.40
CA TYR A 77 -4.45 5.54 7.20
C TYR A 77 -5.42 4.85 8.17
N ASN A 78 -5.43 3.52 8.18
CA ASN A 78 -6.30 2.73 9.04
C ASN A 78 -5.57 2.31 10.32
N GLU A 79 -5.57 3.17 11.34
CA GLU A 79 -4.83 2.96 12.60
C GLU A 79 -5.07 1.58 13.22
N ARG A 80 -6.34 1.16 13.28
CA ARG A 80 -6.73 -0.13 13.88
C ARG A 80 -6.16 -1.32 13.11
N LYS A 81 -6.26 -1.34 11.77
CA LYS A 81 -5.70 -2.43 10.95
C LYS A 81 -4.16 -2.36 10.94
N SER A 82 -3.59 -1.17 10.88
CA SER A 82 -2.13 -0.97 10.93
C SER A 82 -1.49 -1.46 12.23
N GLY A 83 -2.12 -1.24 13.38
CA GLY A 83 -1.65 -1.79 14.66
C GLY A 83 -1.58 -3.31 14.66
N LYS A 84 -2.54 -3.98 13.99
CA LYS A 84 -2.52 -5.44 13.79
C LYS A 84 -1.49 -5.88 12.75
N ALA A 85 -1.26 -5.05 11.73
CA ALA A 85 -0.34 -5.34 10.63
C ALA A 85 1.14 -5.09 10.97
N ALA A 86 1.45 -4.34 12.04
CA ALA A 86 2.81 -3.92 12.38
C ALA A 86 3.84 -5.06 12.51
N LYS A 87 3.39 -6.27 12.88
CA LYS A 87 4.24 -7.47 13.01
C LYS A 87 4.21 -8.38 11.78
N ARG A 88 3.44 -8.04 10.74
CA ARG A 88 3.35 -8.84 9.52
C ARG A 88 4.59 -8.63 8.65
N LYS A 89 5.03 -9.71 8.01
CA LYS A 89 6.00 -9.69 6.93
C LYS A 89 5.25 -9.80 5.60
N GLY A 90 5.55 -8.89 4.68
CA GLY A 90 4.98 -8.93 3.34
C GLY A 90 5.53 -10.10 2.50
N PRO A 91 4.86 -10.43 1.39
CA PRO A 91 5.20 -11.56 0.52
C PRO A 91 6.50 -11.40 -0.29
N GLY A 92 7.11 -10.21 -0.30
CA GLY A 92 8.20 -9.88 -1.20
C GLY A 92 7.71 -9.39 -2.57
N CYS A 93 8.49 -8.50 -3.18
CA CYS A 93 8.29 -8.04 -4.55
C CYS A 93 9.55 -8.26 -5.40
#